data_AF-A0A9Q1H5Y6-F1
#
_entry.id   AF-A0A9Q1H5Y6-F1
#
_cell.length_a   1.000
_cell.length_b   1.000
_cell.length_c   1.000
_cell.angle_alpha   90.00
_cell.angle_beta   90.00
_cell.angle_gamma   90.00
#
_symmetry.space_group_name_H-M   'P 1'
#
loop_
_entity.id
_entity.type
_entity.pdbx_description
1 polymer ?
#
loop_
_entity_poly.entity_id
_entity_poly.type
_entity_poly.pdbx_seq_one_letter_code
_entity_poly.pdbx_strand_id
1 'polypeptide(L)'
;MELKYNRTVNFFGLPGRNVPVDLALEFKNRELKEHLKRIGPNIEKNNMRAMHNATKALGPLGHINEAYKKACNTYKGAPDKASQDFTADITQLVKELHPESLFRYISGRFHESFKGFPADMFFNLDGNKLHEWMLRRRAYLAKKQVLQRELQQNI
;
A
#
# COMPACT_ATOMS: atom_id res chain seq x y z
N MET A 1 8.55 16.28 -30.09
CA MET A 1 7.54 16.49 -29.05
C MET A 1 8.26 16.77 -27.74
N GLU A 2 8.23 18.03 -27.31
CA GLU A 2 8.89 18.52 -26.10
C GLU A 2 8.05 18.10 -24.88
N LEU A 3 8.56 17.22 -24.01
CA LEU A 3 7.87 16.76 -22.79
C LEU A 3 7.94 17.85 -21.72
N LYS A 4 7.10 18.87 -21.94
CA LYS A 4 6.89 20.02 -21.08
C LYS A 4 6.03 19.58 -19.87
N TYR A 5 6.61 19.66 -18.67
CA TYR A 5 5.96 19.70 -17.34
C TYR A 5 5.82 18.38 -16.53
N ASN A 6 6.50 18.38 -15.38
CA ASN A 6 6.09 17.85 -14.06
C ASN A 6 5.25 16.55 -14.04
N ARG A 7 5.89 15.39 -14.23
CA ARG A 7 5.24 14.07 -14.03
C ARG A 7 5.07 13.69 -12.56
N THR A 8 5.86 14.31 -11.69
CA THR A 8 5.92 13.96 -10.27
C THR A 8 5.95 15.19 -9.39
N VAL A 9 5.37 15.08 -8.20
CA VAL A 9 5.44 16.07 -7.11
C VAL A 9 6.13 15.46 -5.90
N ASN A 10 6.93 16.26 -5.20
CA ASN A 10 7.59 15.84 -3.97
C ASN A 10 7.01 16.61 -2.79
N PHE A 11 5.99 16.03 -2.15
CA PHE A 11 5.38 16.64 -0.96
C PHE A 11 6.30 16.68 0.26
N PHE A 12 7.35 15.84 0.27
CA PHE A 12 8.18 15.60 1.44
C PHE A 12 9.56 16.29 1.36
N GLY A 13 9.91 16.87 0.21
CA GLY A 13 11.18 17.57 0.00
C GLY A 13 12.44 16.69 0.04
N LEU A 14 12.30 15.36 0.11
CA LEU A 14 13.41 14.41 0.25
C LEU A 14 13.68 13.63 -1.04
N PRO A 15 14.95 13.24 -1.33
CA PRO A 15 15.28 12.42 -2.50
C PRO A 15 14.48 11.11 -2.54
N GLY A 16 13.99 10.72 -3.73
CA GLY A 16 13.26 9.47 -3.95
C GLY A 16 11.81 9.45 -3.46
N ARG A 17 11.28 10.55 -2.90
CA ARG A 17 9.89 10.66 -2.41
C ARG A 17 8.95 11.32 -3.43
N ASN A 18 9.24 11.15 -4.72
CA ASN A 18 8.45 11.69 -5.82
C ASN A 18 7.17 10.86 -5.99
N VAL A 19 6.02 11.52 -5.94
CA VAL A 19 4.70 10.92 -6.17
C VAL A 19 4.24 11.28 -7.58
N PRO A 20 3.68 10.34 -8.37
CA PRO A 20 3.05 10.66 -9.64
C PRO A 20 1.99 11.77 -9.47
N VAL A 21 1.97 12.74 -10.38
CA VAL A 21 1.05 13.89 -10.29
C VAL A 21 -0.41 13.47 -10.30
N ASP A 22 -0.75 12.45 -11.07
CA ASP A 22 -2.10 11.91 -11.13
C ASP A 22 -2.55 11.39 -9.75
N LEU A 23 -1.73 10.55 -9.14
CA LEU A 23 -1.95 10.03 -7.78
C LEU A 23 -2.02 11.15 -6.73
N ALA A 24 -1.17 12.17 -6.87
CA ALA A 24 -1.21 13.35 -6.01
C ALA A 24 -2.52 14.15 -6.15
N LEU A 25 -3.06 14.23 -7.37
CA LEU A 25 -4.34 14.88 -7.64
C LEU A 25 -5.50 14.06 -7.08
N GLU A 26 -5.45 12.73 -7.20
CA GLU A 26 -6.43 11.82 -6.58
C GLU A 26 -6.50 12.00 -5.07
N PHE A 27 -5.36 12.08 -4.38
CA PHE A 27 -5.34 12.30 -2.94
C PHE A 27 -6.00 13.62 -2.55
N LYS A 28 -5.69 14.71 -3.26
CA LYS A 28 -6.30 16.03 -3.03
C LYS A 28 -7.81 16.01 -3.30
N ASN A 29 -8.22 15.35 -4.39
CA ASN A 29 -9.63 15.21 -4.74
C ASN A 29 -10.40 14.42 -3.68
N ARG A 30 -9.80 13.36 -3.13
CA ARG A 30 -10.40 12.58 -2.04
C ARG A 30 -10.55 13.42 -0.78
N GLU A 31 -9.51 14.14 -0.37
CA GLU A 31 -9.53 15.00 0.83
C GLU A 31 -10.59 16.10 0.71
N LEU A 32 -10.69 16.75 -0.45
CA LEU A 32 -11.75 17.72 -0.73
C LEU A 32 -13.14 17.08 -0.64
N LYS A 33 -13.36 15.93 -1.28
CA LYS A 33 -14.65 15.21 -1.24
C LYS A 33 -15.04 14.83 0.20
N GLU A 34 -14.09 14.38 1.01
CA GLU A 34 -14.34 14.07 2.42
C GLU A 34 -14.70 15.32 3.22
N HIS A 35 -14.01 16.44 2.98
CA HIS A 35 -14.32 17.72 3.62
C HIS A 35 -15.73 18.20 3.24
N LEU A 36 -16.09 18.12 1.95
CA LEU A 36 -17.43 18.46 1.46
C LEU A 36 -18.51 17.55 2.05
N LYS A 37 -18.24 16.25 2.16
CA LYS A 37 -19.15 15.30 2.79
C LYS A 37 -19.42 15.65 4.26
N ARG A 38 -18.42 16.15 4.98
CA ARG A 38 -18.55 16.58 6.39
C ARG A 38 -19.34 17.88 6.56
N ILE A 39 -19.32 18.77 5.56
CA ILE A 39 -20.11 20.01 5.57
C ILE A 39 -21.62 19.70 5.41
N GLY A 40 -21.97 18.57 4.79
CA GLY A 40 -23.36 18.11 4.66
C GLY A 40 -24.19 18.96 3.68
N PRO A 41 -25.53 18.81 3.67
CA PRO A 41 -26.43 19.44 2.69
C PRO A 41 -26.58 20.97 2.83
N ASN A 42 -25.85 21.61 3.73
CA ASN A 42 -25.98 23.05 4.01
C ASN A 42 -25.35 23.93 2.91
N ILE A 43 -25.13 23.44 1.69
CA ILE A 43 -24.39 24.13 0.62
C ILE A 43 -25.31 25.10 -0.13
N GLU A 44 -25.61 26.25 0.48
CA GLU A 44 -26.18 27.41 -0.23
C GLU A 44 -25.09 28.28 -0.88
N LYS A 45 -25.49 29.22 -1.78
CA LYS A 45 -24.58 30.10 -2.53
C LYS A 45 -23.57 30.88 -1.67
N ASN A 46 -23.87 31.16 -0.40
CA ASN A 46 -22.93 31.78 0.55
C ASN A 46 -21.81 30.82 1.02
N ASN A 47 -22.05 29.50 0.95
CA ASN A 47 -21.08 28.48 1.31
C ASN A 47 -20.08 28.14 0.20
N MET A 48 -20.29 28.58 -1.04
CA MET A 48 -19.28 28.47 -2.11
C MET A 48 -18.00 29.26 -1.76
N ARG A 49 -18.14 30.41 -1.12
CA ARG A 49 -17.00 31.24 -0.68
C ARG A 49 -16.30 30.61 0.53
N ALA A 50 -17.07 30.04 1.46
CA ALA A 50 -16.55 29.27 2.59
C ALA A 50 -15.81 28.01 2.10
N MET A 51 -16.35 27.32 1.10
CA MET A 51 -15.77 26.14 0.46
C MET A 51 -14.48 26.47 -0.31
N HIS A 52 -14.45 27.59 -1.03
CA HIS A 52 -13.24 28.11 -1.68
C HIS A 52 -12.15 28.44 -0.66
N ASN A 53 -12.53 29.09 0.45
CA ASN A 53 -11.61 29.40 1.54
C ASN A 53 -11.13 28.14 2.27
N ALA A 54 -11.99 27.15 2.48
CA ALA A 54 -11.65 25.85 3.07
C ALA A 54 -10.69 25.06 2.17
N THR A 55 -10.90 25.09 0.85
CA THR A 55 -10.00 24.46 -0.13
C THR A 55 -8.63 25.13 -0.14
N LYS A 56 -8.58 26.46 -0.01
CA LYS A 56 -7.31 27.20 0.15
C LYS A 56 -6.63 26.92 1.49
N ALA A 57 -7.42 26.74 2.54
CA ALA A 57 -6.93 26.44 3.88
C ALA A 57 -6.49 24.98 4.05
N LEU A 58 -6.91 24.05 3.18
CA LEU A 58 -6.58 22.61 3.26
C LEU A 58 -5.07 22.36 3.33
N GLY A 59 -4.28 23.07 2.51
CA GLY A 59 -2.81 22.96 2.54
C GLY A 59 -2.22 23.39 3.89
N PRO A 60 -2.39 24.65 4.30
CA PRO A 60 -1.93 25.15 5.59
C PRO A 60 -2.46 24.36 6.80
N LEU A 61 -3.74 24.00 6.81
CA LEU A 61 -4.36 23.20 7.87
C LEU A 61 -3.79 21.78 7.92
N GLY A 62 -3.49 21.19 6.76
CA GLY A 62 -2.78 19.90 6.67
C GLY A 62 -1.42 19.95 7.36
N HIS A 63 -0.64 21.01 7.12
CA HIS A 63 0.65 21.21 7.79
C HIS A 63 0.52 21.39 9.31
N ILE A 64 -0.47 22.17 9.76
CA ILE A 64 -0.73 22.37 11.20
C ILE A 64 -1.17 21.06 11.86
N ASN A 65 -2.04 20.28 11.20
CA ASN A 65 -2.52 19.01 11.71
C ASN A 65 -1.40 17.95 11.79
N GLU A 66 -0.50 17.89 10.79
CA GLU A 66 0.67 17.02 10.84
C GLU A 66 1.67 17.44 11.92
N ALA A 67 1.91 18.74 12.09
CA ALA A 67 2.74 19.25 13.18
C ALA A 67 2.13 18.92 14.55
N TYR A 68 0.82 19.06 14.70
CA TYR A 68 0.08 18.68 15.90
C TYR A 68 0.16 17.18 16.19
N LYS A 69 -0.07 16.31 15.20
CA LYS A 69 0.07 14.85 15.36
C LYS A 69 1.47 14.44 15.78
N LYS A 70 2.48 15.06 15.16
CA LYS A 70 3.90 14.83 15.47
C LYS A 70 4.23 15.27 16.90
N ALA A 71 3.71 16.42 17.34
CA ALA A 71 3.90 16.93 18.69
C ALA A 71 3.17 16.07 19.74
N CYS A 72 1.97 15.57 19.43
CA CYS A 72 1.18 14.76 20.35
C CYS A 72 1.57 13.28 20.38
N ASN A 73 2.61 12.86 19.64
CA ASN A 73 3.06 11.47 19.49
C ASN A 73 1.90 10.47 19.30
N THR A 74 0.86 10.90 18.61
CA THR A 74 -0.35 10.08 18.44
C THR A 74 -0.05 9.06 17.36
N TYR A 75 0.45 7.90 17.79
CA TYR A 75 0.50 6.71 16.98
C TYR A 75 -0.94 6.38 16.56
N LYS A 76 -1.32 6.78 15.34
CA LYS A 76 -2.43 6.12 14.67
C LYS A 76 -1.89 4.77 14.31
N GLY A 77 -2.29 3.75 15.07
CA GLY A 77 -2.17 2.37 14.63
C GLY A 77 -2.52 2.27 13.15
N ALA A 78 -1.88 1.35 12.45
CA ALA A 78 -2.28 1.00 11.09
C ALA A 78 -3.82 0.96 11.07
N PRO A 79 -4.49 1.66 10.14
CA PRO A 79 -5.93 1.72 10.14
C PRO A 79 -6.44 0.30 10.32
N ASP A 80 -7.27 0.07 11.34
CA ASP A 80 -7.91 -1.22 11.53
C ASP A 80 -8.49 -1.56 10.18
N LYS A 81 -7.88 -2.53 9.51
CA LYS A 81 -8.43 -3.06 8.27
C LYS A 81 -9.73 -3.66 8.76
N ALA A 82 -10.83 -2.95 8.54
CA ALA A 82 -12.15 -3.53 8.67
C ALA A 82 -12.02 -4.88 7.97
N SER A 83 -12.25 -5.96 8.71
CA SER A 83 -12.09 -7.32 8.20
C SER A 83 -13.05 -7.43 7.03
N GLN A 84 -12.52 -7.18 5.84
CA GLN A 84 -13.32 -7.07 4.63
C GLN A 84 -13.81 -8.48 4.36
N ASP A 85 -15.13 -8.66 4.33
CA ASP A 85 -15.71 -9.97 4.11
C ASP A 85 -15.53 -10.35 2.65
N PHE A 86 -14.57 -11.24 2.39
CA PHE A 86 -14.25 -11.75 1.06
C PHE A 86 -15.11 -12.95 0.67
N THR A 87 -16.12 -13.33 1.47
CA THR A 87 -16.91 -14.55 1.22
C THR A 87 -17.59 -14.51 -0.15
N ALA A 88 -18.11 -13.36 -0.56
CA ALA A 88 -18.73 -13.19 -1.88
C ALA A 88 -17.71 -13.36 -3.02
N ASP A 89 -16.55 -12.70 -2.89
CA ASP A 89 -15.47 -12.76 -3.88
C ASP A 89 -14.92 -14.18 -4.02
N ILE A 90 -14.69 -14.87 -2.89
CA ILE A 90 -14.24 -16.27 -2.87
C ILE A 90 -15.29 -17.18 -3.51
N THR A 91 -16.57 -16.98 -3.21
CA THR A 91 -17.66 -17.80 -3.78
C THR A 91 -17.74 -17.62 -5.29
N GLN A 92 -17.61 -16.38 -5.78
CA GLN A 92 -17.59 -16.10 -7.21
C GLN A 92 -16.37 -16.73 -7.88
N LEU A 93 -15.18 -16.57 -7.29
CA LEU A 93 -13.96 -17.19 -7.80
C LEU A 93 -14.10 -18.72 -7.92
N VAL A 94 -14.64 -19.38 -6.89
CA VAL A 94 -14.86 -20.83 -6.94
C VAL A 94 -15.86 -21.21 -8.04
N LYS A 95 -16.96 -20.47 -8.20
CA LYS A 95 -17.95 -20.73 -9.26
C LYS A 95 -17.34 -20.62 -10.66
N GLU A 96 -16.44 -19.67 -10.88
CA GLU A 96 -15.78 -19.47 -12.18
C GLU A 96 -14.69 -20.51 -12.46
N LEU A 97 -13.88 -20.87 -11.46
CA LEU A 97 -12.74 -21.77 -11.65
C LEU A 97 -13.10 -23.25 -11.58
N HIS A 98 -14.19 -23.62 -10.90
CA HIS A 98 -14.57 -25.03 -10.70
C HIS A 98 -14.89 -25.76 -12.01
N PRO A 99 -15.69 -25.20 -12.95
CA PRO A 99 -15.96 -25.85 -14.24
C PRO A 99 -14.69 -26.08 -15.08
N GLU A 100 -13.76 -25.12 -15.04
CA GLU A 100 -12.52 -25.14 -15.83
C GLU A 100 -11.50 -26.18 -15.35
N SER A 101 -11.74 -26.82 -14.19
CA SER A 101 -10.86 -27.87 -13.64
C SER A 101 -9.38 -27.47 -13.66
N LEU A 102 -9.07 -26.20 -13.38
CA LEU A 102 -7.73 -25.63 -13.58
C LEU A 102 -6.63 -26.37 -12.80
N PHE A 103 -7.01 -26.96 -11.66
CA PHE A 103 -6.10 -27.72 -10.80
C PHE A 103 -6.09 -29.22 -11.08
N ARG A 104 -6.85 -29.70 -12.06
CA ARG A 104 -6.81 -31.09 -12.48
C ARG A 104 -5.47 -31.35 -13.15
N TYR A 105 -4.72 -32.30 -12.59
CA TYR A 105 -3.50 -32.77 -13.22
C TYR A 105 -3.81 -33.42 -14.57
N ILE A 106 -3.20 -32.90 -15.63
CA ILE A 106 -3.27 -33.44 -16.99
C ILE A 106 -1.85 -33.83 -17.38
N SER A 107 -1.62 -35.13 -17.53
CA SER A 107 -0.30 -35.64 -17.95
C SER A 107 0.05 -35.08 -19.33
N GLY A 108 1.27 -34.57 -19.48
CA GLY A 108 1.76 -34.01 -20.74
C GLY A 108 1.29 -32.60 -21.08
N ARG A 109 0.56 -31.90 -20.20
CA ARG A 109 0.18 -30.49 -20.40
C ARG A 109 1.41 -29.59 -20.22
N PHE A 110 1.83 -28.91 -21.27
CA PHE A 110 2.86 -27.86 -21.24
C PHE A 110 2.31 -26.58 -21.90
N HIS A 111 2.77 -25.41 -21.48
CA HIS A 111 2.42 -24.17 -22.16
C HIS A 111 3.28 -24.02 -23.42
N GLU A 112 2.66 -23.86 -24.60
CA GLU A 112 3.38 -23.72 -25.88
C GLU A 112 4.39 -22.56 -25.89
N SER A 113 4.09 -21.48 -25.16
CA SER A 113 4.95 -20.30 -25.02
C SER A 113 6.14 -20.50 -24.07
N PHE A 114 6.13 -21.57 -23.26
CA PHE A 114 7.15 -21.83 -22.24
C PHE A 114 7.79 -23.21 -22.44
N LYS A 115 8.30 -23.47 -23.65
CA LYS A 115 9.01 -24.71 -23.97
C LYS A 115 10.26 -24.81 -23.09
N GLY A 116 10.40 -25.93 -22.38
CA GLY A 116 11.56 -26.20 -21.52
C GLY A 116 11.51 -25.55 -20.14
N PHE A 117 10.41 -24.87 -19.77
CA PHE A 117 10.21 -24.48 -18.38
C PHE A 117 9.86 -25.72 -17.54
N PRO A 118 10.60 -25.99 -16.47
CA PRO A 118 10.26 -27.08 -15.57
C PRO A 118 8.91 -26.81 -14.94
N ALA A 119 8.06 -27.84 -14.89
CA ALA A 119 6.74 -27.75 -14.29
C ALA A 119 6.81 -27.46 -12.78
N ASP A 120 7.91 -27.85 -12.14
CA ASP A 120 8.19 -27.56 -10.75
C ASP A 120 8.92 -26.23 -10.60
N MET A 121 8.28 -25.30 -9.88
CA MET A 121 8.87 -24.00 -9.55
C MET A 121 10.11 -24.13 -8.66
N PHE A 122 10.25 -25.27 -7.97
CA PHE A 122 11.36 -25.60 -7.09
C PHE A 122 12.40 -26.53 -7.72
N PHE A 123 12.37 -26.76 -9.04
CA PHE A 123 13.31 -27.69 -9.68
C PHE A 123 14.79 -27.33 -9.43
N ASN A 124 15.08 -26.04 -9.23
CA ASN A 124 16.40 -25.51 -8.94
C ASN A 124 16.67 -25.28 -7.44
N LEU A 125 15.70 -25.58 -6.57
CA LEU A 125 15.82 -25.34 -5.14
C LEU A 125 16.48 -26.55 -4.47
N ASP A 126 17.75 -26.39 -4.10
CA ASP A 126 18.44 -27.36 -3.25
C ASP A 126 17.93 -27.22 -1.80
N GLY A 127 17.22 -28.25 -1.34
CA GLY A 127 16.63 -28.28 0.00
C GLY A 127 17.66 -28.16 1.12
N ASN A 128 18.88 -28.69 0.95
CA ASN A 128 19.94 -28.59 1.95
C ASN A 128 20.45 -27.14 2.05
N LYS A 129 20.68 -26.49 0.90
CA LYS A 129 21.10 -25.07 0.88
C LYS A 129 20.02 -24.16 1.45
N LEU A 130 18.75 -24.44 1.17
CA LEU A 130 17.63 -23.71 1.75
C LEU A 130 17.62 -23.88 3.28
N HIS A 131 17.77 -25.11 3.77
CA HIS A 131 17.81 -25.39 5.20
C HIS A 131 18.93 -24.64 5.92
N GLU A 132 20.15 -24.68 5.38
CA GLU A 132 21.26 -23.91 5.91
C GLU A 132 20.99 -22.41 5.91
N TRP A 133 20.41 -21.87 4.83
CA TRP A 133 20.05 -20.46 4.75
C TRP A 133 19.03 -20.09 5.84
N MET A 134 18.02 -20.92 6.07
CA MET A 134 17.02 -20.70 7.13
C MET A 134 17.67 -20.67 8.52
N LEU A 135 18.58 -21.61 8.81
CA LEU A 135 19.31 -21.63 10.09
C LEU A 135 20.16 -20.38 10.29
N ARG A 136 20.94 -19.99 9.27
CA ARG A 136 21.74 -18.75 9.29
C ARG A 136 20.84 -17.52 9.50
N ARG A 137 19.72 -17.45 8.79
CA ARG A 137 18.77 -16.33 8.87
C ARG A 137 18.13 -16.22 10.25
N ARG A 138 17.72 -17.35 10.85
CA ARG A 138 17.19 -17.42 12.21
C ARG A 138 18.20 -16.87 13.23
N ALA A 139 19.46 -17.32 13.16
CA ALA A 139 20.51 -16.86 14.07
C ALA A 139 20.78 -15.35 13.93
N TYR A 140 20.81 -14.83 12.70
CA TYR A 140 20.95 -13.39 12.45
C TYR A 140 19.80 -12.58 13.07
N LEU A 141 18.55 -13.02 12.89
CA LEU A 141 17.38 -12.32 13.42
C LEU A 141 17.36 -12.32 14.96
N ALA A 142 17.76 -13.42 15.59
CA ALA A 142 17.89 -13.49 17.05
C ALA A 142 18.90 -12.48 17.58
N LYS A 143 20.10 -12.41 16.97
CA LYS A 143 21.13 -11.41 17.34
C LYS A 143 20.64 -9.99 17.16
N LYS A 144 19.94 -9.71 16.05
CA LYS A 144 19.39 -8.38 15.78
C LYS A 144 18.34 -7.96 16.81
N GLN A 145 17.49 -8.88 17.28
CA GLN A 145 16.49 -8.59 18.31
C GLN A 145 17.13 -8.26 19.66
N VAL A 146 18.19 -8.98 20.05
CA VAL A 146 18.94 -8.70 21.29
C VAL A 146 19.55 -7.30 21.23
N LEU A 147 20.28 -6.99 20.15
CA LEU A 147 20.86 -5.66 19.93
C LEU A 147 19.82 -4.53 19.98
N GLN A 148 18.64 -4.75 19.40
CA GLN A 148 17.55 -3.76 19.43
C GLN A 148 17.00 -3.54 20.85
N ARG A 149 16.89 -4.59 21.67
CA ARG A 149 16.46 -4.47 23.08
C ARG A 149 17.50 -3.74 23.93
N GLU A 150 18.77 -4.05 23.75
CA GLU A 150 19.87 -3.37 24.45
C GLU A 150 19.94 -1.88 24.07
N LEU A 151 19.70 -1.54 22.80
CA LEU A 151 19.66 -0.14 22.37
C LEU A 151 18.46 0.63 22.96
N GLN A 152 17.34 -0.05 23.20
CA GLN A 152 16.13 0.54 23.80
C GLN A 152 16.22 0.68 25.32
N GLN A 153 17.08 -0.09 26.00
CA GLN A 153 17.30 0.01 27.44
C GLN A 153 18.36 1.04 27.83
N ASN A 154 19.18 1.50 26.87
CA ASN A 154 20.25 2.49 27.07
C ASN A 154 19.85 3.91 26.63
N ILE A 155 18.55 4.19 26.46
CA ILE A 155 17.96 5.51 26.21
C ILE A 155 16.93 5.76 27.32
#